data_AF-A0A7C2DGY7-F1
#
_entry.id   AF-A0A7C2DGY7-F1
#
_cell.length_a   1.000
_cell.length_b   1.000
_cell.length_c   1.000
_cell.angle_alpha   90.00
_cell.angle_beta   90.00
_cell.angle_gamma   90.00
#
_symmetry.space_group_name_H-M   'P 1'
#
loop_
_entity.id
_entity.type
_entity.pdbx_description
1 polymer ?
#
loop_
_entity_poly.entity_id
_entity_poly.type
_entity_poly.pdbx_seq_one_letter_code
_entity_poly.pdbx_strand_id
1 'polypeptide(L)'
;MKRTAKQAAKKAILAWLDDNDPFRTQGPHVPAKIRRELGLDKAVFDQAVLELLRERRVYCAPHDHPFRLPQDEREALIADGKGGFYCSISDRRPARPLPAEAIPA
;
A
#
# COMPACT_ATOMS: atom_id res chain seq x y z
N MET A 1 11.27 11.03 17.00
CA MET A 1 11.70 10.62 15.63
C MET A 1 10.73 9.67 14.92
N LYS A 2 10.34 8.51 15.49
CA LYS A 2 9.50 7.51 14.78
C LYS A 2 8.15 8.03 14.27
N ARG A 3 7.49 8.93 15.02
CA ARG A 3 6.19 9.51 14.63
C ARG A 3 6.29 10.33 13.34
N THR A 4 7.36 11.10 13.17
CA THR A 4 7.63 11.92 11.98
C THR A 4 7.91 11.05 10.76
N ALA A 5 8.75 10.01 10.91
CA ALA A 5 9.07 9.09 9.82
C ALA A 5 7.82 8.36 9.29
N LYS A 6 6.94 7.91 10.20
CA LYS A 6 5.67 7.29 9.81
C LYS A 6 4.74 8.25 9.07
N GLN A 7 4.60 9.49 9.53
CA GLN A 7 3.77 10.48 8.81
C GLN A 7 4.35 10.82 7.43
N ALA A 8 5.68 10.92 7.31
CA ALA A 8 6.35 11.09 6.02
C ALA A 8 6.09 9.89 5.09
N ALA A 9 6.20 8.66 5.60
CA ALA A 9 5.92 7.45 4.84
C ALA A 9 4.45 7.37 4.38
N LYS A 10 3.49 7.73 5.23
CA LYS A 10 2.07 7.82 4.84
C LYS A 10 1.89 8.77 3.66
N LYS A 11 2.47 9.98 3.75
CA LYS A 11 2.40 10.98 2.68
C LYS A 11 3.03 10.44 1.39
N ALA A 12 4.19 9.79 1.48
CA ALA A 12 4.88 9.23 0.33
C ALA A 12 4.09 8.10 -0.35
N ILE A 13 3.48 7.19 0.42
CA ILE A 13 2.64 6.10 -0.12
C ILE A 13 1.45 6.66 -0.88
N LEU A 14 0.79 7.69 -0.35
CA LEU A 14 -0.37 8.31 -1.00
C LEU A 14 0.02 9.08 -2.26
N ALA A 15 1.16 9.76 -2.24
CA ALA A 15 1.71 10.41 -3.43
C ALA A 15 2.06 9.38 -4.51
N TRP A 16 2.69 8.27 -4.14
CA TRP A 16 2.97 7.17 -5.07
C TRP A 16 1.69 6.65 -5.74
N LEU A 17 0.61 6.47 -4.97
CA LEU A 17 -0.69 6.08 -5.53
C LEU A 17 -1.26 7.15 -6.47
N ASP A 18 -1.11 8.43 -6.14
CA ASP A 18 -1.54 9.54 -6.99
C ASP A 18 -0.78 9.57 -8.33
N ASP A 19 0.50 9.18 -8.34
CA ASP A 19 1.34 9.17 -9.54
C ASP A 19 1.17 7.89 -10.38
N ASN A 20 0.95 6.73 -9.74
CA ASN A 20 0.96 5.42 -10.41
C ASN A 20 -0.45 4.87 -10.71
N ASP A 21 -1.47 5.36 -10.03
CA ASP A 21 -2.86 4.93 -10.22
C ASP A 21 -3.83 6.10 -9.99
N PRO A 22 -3.67 7.26 -10.68
CA PRO A 22 -4.45 8.46 -10.41
C PRO A 22 -5.98 8.28 -10.53
N PHE A 23 -6.39 7.30 -11.33
CA PHE A 23 -7.80 7.00 -11.63
C PHE A 23 -8.34 5.80 -10.86
N ARG A 24 -7.50 5.13 -10.06
CA ARG A 24 -7.88 3.96 -9.23
C ARG A 24 -8.37 2.77 -10.05
N THR A 25 -7.78 2.57 -11.23
CA THR A 25 -8.15 1.51 -12.18
C THR A 25 -7.11 0.39 -12.24
N GLN A 26 -5.90 0.61 -11.72
CA GLN A 26 -4.76 -0.32 -11.86
C GLN A 26 -4.51 -1.19 -10.62
N GLY A 27 -5.05 -0.82 -9.46
CA GLY A 27 -4.93 -1.63 -8.25
C GLY A 27 -5.69 -2.97 -8.33
N PRO A 28 -5.41 -3.93 -7.43
CA PRO A 28 -4.52 -3.86 -6.27
C PRO A 28 -3.01 -3.85 -6.60
N HIS A 29 -2.23 -3.07 -5.85
CA HIS A 29 -0.78 -2.96 -5.99
C HIS A 29 -0.03 -3.87 -5.01
N VAL A 30 1.09 -4.45 -5.44
CA VAL A 30 1.95 -5.30 -4.61
C VAL A 30 2.73 -4.44 -3.60
N PRO A 31 2.65 -4.70 -2.27
CA PRO A 31 3.27 -3.85 -1.26
C PRO A 31 4.79 -3.69 -1.42
N ALA A 32 5.49 -4.78 -1.75
CA ALA A 32 6.93 -4.75 -1.96
C ALA A 32 7.38 -3.83 -3.11
N LYS A 33 6.57 -3.68 -4.17
CA LYS A 33 6.85 -2.74 -5.26
C LYS A 33 6.90 -1.31 -4.73
N ILE A 34 5.83 -0.89 -4.06
CA ILE A 34 5.69 0.47 -3.51
C ILE A 34 6.81 0.75 -2.51
N ARG A 35 7.07 -0.19 -1.59
CA ARG A 35 8.13 -0.03 -0.58
C ARG A 35 9.50 0.16 -1.22
N ARG A 36 9.83 -0.65 -2.23
CA ARG A 36 11.12 -0.61 -2.93
C ARG A 36 11.29 0.70 -3.69
N GLU A 37 10.28 1.13 -4.43
CA GLU A 37 10.32 2.38 -5.20
C GLU A 37 10.42 3.62 -4.31
N LEU A 38 9.82 3.58 -3.12
CA LEU A 38 9.93 4.66 -2.13
C LEU A 38 11.18 4.58 -1.24
N GLY A 39 11.97 3.51 -1.33
CA GLY A 39 13.16 3.30 -0.49
C GLY A 39 12.87 3.25 1.01
N LEU A 40 11.66 2.82 1.40
CA LEU A 40 11.22 2.86 2.80
C LEU A 40 11.67 1.63 3.59
N ASP A 41 12.08 1.86 4.83
CA ASP A 41 12.27 0.80 5.82
C ASP A 41 10.98 -0.02 5.99
N LYS A 42 11.13 -1.34 6.18
CA LYS A 42 10.00 -2.27 6.26
C LYS A 42 9.07 -1.95 7.43
N ALA A 43 9.61 -1.73 8.62
CA ALA A 43 8.79 -1.48 9.80
C ALA A 43 8.06 -0.13 9.70
N VAL A 44 8.72 0.89 9.13
CA VAL A 44 8.08 2.19 8.89
C VAL A 44 6.97 2.08 7.84
N PHE A 45 7.23 1.37 6.72
CA PHE A 45 6.26 1.14 5.65
C PHE A 45 5.01 0.42 6.17
N ASP A 46 5.19 -0.71 6.86
CA ASP A 46 4.07 -1.49 7.40
C ASP A 46 3.21 -0.67 8.34
N GLN A 47 3.83 0.03 9.29
CA GLN A 47 3.11 0.88 10.24
C GLN A 47 2.34 2.00 9.54
N ALA A 48 2.91 2.59 8.49
CA ALA A 48 2.25 3.62 7.71
C ALA A 48 1.03 3.06 6.95
N VAL A 49 1.19 1.93 6.26
CA VAL A 49 0.09 1.27 5.53
C VAL A 49 -1.04 0.88 6.49
N LEU A 50 -0.73 0.29 7.64
CA LEU A 50 -1.73 -0.11 8.63
C LEU A 50 -2.46 1.09 9.23
N GLU A 51 -1.80 2.25 9.38
CA GLU A 51 -2.47 3.48 9.79
C GLU A 51 -3.40 4.00 8.70
N LEU A 52 -2.98 3.99 7.43
CA LEU A 52 -3.84 4.35 6.29
C LEU A 52 -5.04 3.41 6.16
N LEU A 53 -4.87 2.12 6.43
CA LEU A 53 -5.93 1.13 6.46
C LEU A 53 -6.96 1.45 7.56
N ARG A 54 -6.50 1.77 8.77
CA ARG A 54 -7.38 2.22 9.88
C ARG A 54 -8.12 3.50 9.55
N GLU A 55 -7.47 4.43 8.84
CA GLU A 55 -8.07 5.68 8.35
C GLU A 55 -9.00 5.48 7.14
N ARG A 56 -9.19 4.24 6.66
CA ARG A 56 -9.98 3.89 5.47
C ARG A 56 -9.51 4.60 4.19
N ARG A 57 -8.25 5.00 4.13
CA ARG A 57 -7.65 5.65 2.95
C ARG A 57 -7.12 4.65 1.94
N VAL A 58 -6.76 3.46 2.41
CA VAL A 58 -6.42 2.31 1.58
C VAL A 58 -7.19 1.09 2.06
N TYR A 59 -7.28 0.09 1.20
CA TYR A 59 -7.66 -1.26 1.54
C TYR A 59 -6.48 -2.19 1.30
N CYS A 60 -6.34 -3.19 2.17
CA CYS A 60 -5.32 -4.22 2.06
C CYS A 60 -6.01 -5.59 2.16
N ALA A 61 -5.85 -6.44 1.14
CA ALA A 61 -6.40 -7.79 1.21
C ALA A 61 -5.54 -8.64 2.17
N PRO A 62 -6.16 -9.37 3.12
CA PRO A 62 -5.44 -10.30 3.97
C PRO A 62 -4.86 -11.44 3.13
N HIS A 63 -3.74 -11.99 3.57
CA HIS A 63 -3.16 -13.20 3.01
C HIS A 63 -3.55 -14.40 3.89
N ASP A 64 -4.15 -15.43 3.29
CA ASP A 64 -4.75 -16.54 4.05
C ASP A 64 -3.72 -17.51 4.65
N HIS A 65 -2.57 -17.69 3.98
CA HIS A 65 -1.55 -18.67 4.39
C HIS A 65 -0.10 -18.12 4.39
N PRO A 66 0.19 -17.00 5.09
CA PRO A 66 1.49 -16.32 4.99
C PRO A 66 2.66 -17.15 5.53
N PHE A 67 2.40 -18.05 6.47
CA PHE A 67 3.44 -18.94 7.04
C PHE A 67 3.81 -20.12 6.13
N ARG A 68 3.10 -20.31 5.01
CA ARG A 68 3.52 -21.26 3.95
C ARG A 68 4.52 -20.66 2.97
N LEU A 69 4.70 -19.34 2.99
CA LEU A 69 5.65 -18.65 2.13
C LEU A 69 7.07 -18.77 2.67
N PRO A 70 8.07 -18.84 1.77
CA PRO A 70 9.46 -18.50 2.08
C PRO A 70 9.58 -17.17 2.84
N GLN A 71 10.66 -17.00 3.61
CA GLN A 71 10.84 -15.81 4.44
C GLN A 71 10.88 -14.51 3.62
N ASP A 72 11.61 -14.52 2.52
CA ASP A 72 11.75 -13.38 1.60
C ASP A 72 10.42 -13.00 0.95
N GLU A 73 9.62 -13.97 0.52
CA GLU A 73 8.26 -13.72 0.03
C GLU A 73 7.33 -13.19 1.13
N ARG A 74 7.44 -13.71 2.35
CA ARG A 74 6.67 -13.21 3.50
C ARG A 74 7.08 -11.78 3.87
N GLU A 75 8.37 -11.44 3.74
CA GLU A 75 8.90 -10.08 3.93
C GLU A 75 8.45 -9.10 2.83
N ALA A 76 7.92 -9.60 1.71
CA ALA A 76 7.30 -8.77 0.68
C ALA A 76 5.87 -8.31 1.05
N LEU A 77 5.20 -8.99 1.99
CA LEU A 77 3.86 -8.66 2.48
C LEU A 77 3.90 -7.56 3.56
N ILE A 78 2.78 -6.90 3.83
CA ILE A 78 2.65 -6.00 5.00
C ILE A 78 2.38 -6.85 6.25
N ALA A 79 3.17 -6.69 7.32
CA ALA A 79 2.97 -7.42 8.57
C ALA A 79 2.34 -6.51 9.63
N ASP A 80 1.34 -6.99 10.36
CA ASP A 80 0.71 -6.22 11.45
C ASP A 80 1.39 -6.35 12.83
N GLY A 81 2.41 -7.20 12.91
CA GLY A 81 3.13 -7.52 14.15
C GLY A 81 2.36 -8.43 15.11
N LYS A 82 1.20 -8.94 14.70
CA LYS A 82 0.29 -9.83 15.46
C LYS A 82 0.02 -11.16 14.74
N GLY A 83 0.73 -11.42 13.64
CA GLY A 83 0.58 -12.61 12.81
C GLY A 83 -0.32 -12.43 11.59
N GLY A 84 -0.92 -11.25 11.41
CA GLY A 84 -1.66 -10.88 10.20
C GLY A 84 -0.73 -10.35 9.12
N PHE A 85 -0.99 -10.76 7.88
CA PHE A 85 -0.26 -10.31 6.70
C PHE A 85 -1.23 -9.85 5.62
N TYR A 86 -0.82 -8.84 4.86
CA TYR A 86 -1.61 -8.32 3.74
C TYR A 86 -0.81 -8.33 2.45
N CYS A 87 -1.45 -8.74 1.36
CA CYS A 87 -0.81 -8.98 0.07
C CYS A 87 -1.03 -7.90 -0.97
N SER A 88 -1.87 -6.89 -0.68
CA SER A 88 -2.17 -5.82 -1.60
C SER A 88 -2.41 -4.47 -0.93
N ILE A 89 -2.29 -3.41 -1.74
CA ILE A 89 -2.72 -2.05 -1.40
C ILE A 89 -3.59 -1.53 -2.54
N SER A 90 -4.83 -1.16 -2.24
CA SER A 90 -5.73 -0.43 -3.14
C SER A 90 -6.07 0.90 -2.50
N ASP A 91 -5.97 2.00 -3.24
CA ASP A 91 -6.46 3.28 -2.75
C ASP A 91 -7.99 3.25 -2.60
N ARG A 92 -8.50 3.86 -1.54
CA ARG A 92 -9.94 3.98 -1.25
C ARG A 92 -10.41 5.43 -1.21
N ARG A 93 -9.51 6.39 -1.48
CA ARG A 93 -9.87 7.80 -1.66
C ARG A 93 -10.63 7.99 -2.97
N PRO A 94 -11.43 9.06 -3.10
CA PRO A 94 -12.06 9.43 -4.36
C PRO A 94 -11.03 9.47 -5.50
N ALA A 95 -11.36 8.82 -6.62
CA ALA A 95 -10.56 8.86 -7.83
C ALA A 95 -10.62 10.26 -8.46
N ARG A 96 -9.56 10.65 -9.18
CA ARG A 96 -9.69 11.77 -10.12
C ARG A 96 -10.67 11.36 -11.23
N PRO A 97 -11.44 12.29 -11.81
CA PRO A 97 -12.23 12.00 -12.99
C PRO A 97 -11.35 11.36 -14.07
N LEU A 98 -11.88 10.33 -14.73
CA LEU A 98 -11.22 9.78 -15.90
C LEU A 98 -11.14 10.88 -16.98
N PRO A 99 -10.00 10.98 -17.68
CA PRO A 99 -9.88 11.91 -18.78
C PRO A 99 -10.75 11.40 -19.94
N ALA A 100 -11.27 12.31 -20.76
CA ALA A 100 -12.27 11.97 -21.79
C ALA A 100 -11.72 10.93 -22.79
N GLU A 101 -10.43 10.99 -23.09
CA GLU A 101 -9.71 10.05 -23.94
C GLU A 101 -9.60 8.62 -23.37
N ALA A 102 -9.87 8.41 -22.09
CA ALA A 102 -9.84 7.09 -21.45
C ALA A 102 -11.21 6.41 -21.37
N ILE A 103 -12.28 7.07 -21.83
CA ILE A 103 -13.63 6.49 -21.90
C ILE A 103 -13.80 5.88 -23.29
N PRO A 104 -13.95 4.55 -23.43
CA PRO A 104 -14.23 3.95 -24.72
C PRO A 104 -15.55 4.50 -25.26
N ALA A 105 -15.55 4.85 -26.55
CA ALA A 105 -16.70 5.40 -27.27
C ALA A 105 -17.90 4.43 -27.32
#